data_AF-A0A954KYP3-F1
#
_entry.id   AF-A0A954KYP3-F1
#
_cell.length_a   1.000
_cell.length_b   1.000
_cell.length_c   1.000
_cell.angle_alpha   90.00
_cell.angle_beta   90.00
_cell.angle_gamma   90.00
#
_symmetry.space_group_name_H-M   'P 1'
#
loop_
_entity.id
_entity.type
_entity.pdbx_description
1 polymer ?
#
loop_
_entity_poly.entity_id
_entity_poly.type
_entity_poly.pdbx_seq_one_letter_code
_entity_poly.pdbx_strand_id
1 'polypeptide(L)'
;MTQLQHQVRAVQKRLQAEWLWRCVSVGLTVGGGLACVLGVARLLSQGAFGRGWVMLPAVIGVLAGVVWATVFRRTAMQAAFQIDHACRLKDRTQSALQFLHSKQSDTDPLRQLQIEDAEAHAAAIDPKQVAPVVGPRFWRLAVSSSVAAAVLAMISGPPVTVLASVQSNAVVHEQADRLDDELEELRQLQHE
;
A
#
# COMPACT_ATOMS: atom_id res chain seq x y z
N MET A 1 -4.11 -22.34 24.66
CA MET A 1 -3.34 -22.24 23.41
C MET A 1 -2.24 -23.26 23.47
N THR A 2 -2.19 -24.17 22.52
CA THR A 2 -1.17 -25.22 22.50
C THR A 2 0.19 -24.70 22.05
N GLN A 3 1.27 -25.41 22.39
CA GLN A 3 2.62 -25.06 21.98
C GLN A 3 2.75 -25.04 20.45
N LEU A 4 2.10 -25.99 19.76
CA LEU A 4 2.00 -26.03 18.30
C LEU A 4 1.41 -24.74 17.73
N GLN A 5 0.29 -24.25 18.27
CA GLN A 5 -0.33 -22.99 17.82
C GLN A 5 0.60 -21.80 18.01
N HIS A 6 1.39 -21.77 19.08
CA HIS A 6 2.37 -20.71 19.31
C HIS A 6 3.48 -20.73 18.24
N GLN A 7 4.05 -21.89 17.95
CA GLN A 7 5.10 -22.03 16.92
C GLN A 7 4.59 -21.70 15.52
N VAL A 8 3.42 -22.21 15.15
CA VAL A 8 2.78 -21.89 13.86
C VAL A 8 2.54 -20.40 13.73
N ARG A 9 2.08 -19.71 14.79
CA ARG A 9 1.91 -18.25 14.79
C ARG A 9 3.22 -17.49 14.67
N ALA A 10 4.30 -17.97 15.29
CA ALA A 10 5.62 -17.36 15.18
C ALA A 10 6.12 -17.40 13.72
N VAL A 11 5.95 -18.55 13.04
CA VAL A 11 6.26 -18.71 11.62
C VAL A 11 5.32 -17.87 10.75
N GLN A 12 4.01 -17.86 11.05
CA GLN A 12 3.02 -17.06 10.33
C GLN A 12 3.34 -15.57 10.35
N LYS A 13 3.74 -15.02 11.51
CA LYS A 13 4.14 -13.60 11.62
C LYS A 13 5.34 -13.28 10.73
N ARG A 14 6.31 -14.19 10.61
CA ARG A 14 7.48 -14.02 9.73
C ARG A 14 7.09 -14.05 8.26
N LEU A 15 6.27 -15.02 7.85
CA LEU A 15 5.74 -15.10 6.49
C LEU A 15 4.89 -13.86 6.14
N GLN A 16 4.11 -13.35 7.09
CA GLN A 16 3.34 -12.12 6.90
C GLN A 16 4.24 -10.89 6.77
N ALA A 17 5.32 -10.80 7.56
CA ALA A 17 6.28 -9.70 7.45
C ALA A 17 7.02 -9.74 6.11
N GLU A 18 7.43 -10.91 5.64
CA GLU A 18 8.05 -11.08 4.33
C GLU A 18 7.08 -10.72 3.20
N TRP A 19 5.83 -11.18 3.30
CA TRP A 19 4.78 -10.83 2.35
C TRP A 19 4.52 -9.32 2.29
N LEU A 20 4.40 -8.67 3.45
CA LEU A 20 4.26 -7.23 3.57
C LEU A 20 5.45 -6.51 2.92
N TRP A 21 6.68 -6.94 3.21
CA TRP A 21 7.87 -6.33 2.61
C TRP A 21 7.87 -6.48 1.09
N ARG A 22 7.52 -7.65 0.56
CA ARG A 22 7.39 -7.86 -0.89
C ARG A 22 6.33 -6.95 -1.52
N CYS A 23 5.13 -6.88 -0.94
CA CYS A 23 4.05 -6.02 -1.45
C CYS A 23 4.39 -4.54 -1.41
N VAL A 24 4.97 -4.06 -0.30
CA VAL A 24 5.44 -2.68 -0.17
C VAL A 24 6.53 -2.37 -1.18
N SER A 25 7.46 -3.30 -1.42
CA SER A 25 8.53 -3.10 -2.41
C SER A 25 7.99 -2.99 -3.82
N VAL A 26 7.03 -3.85 -4.19
CA VAL A 26 6.36 -3.79 -5.51
C VAL A 26 5.57 -2.50 -5.65
N GLY A 27 4.76 -2.15 -4.64
CA GLY A 27 4.00 -0.90 -4.63
C GLY A 27 4.90 0.33 -4.74
N LEU A 28 6.03 0.33 -4.04
CA LEU A 28 7.03 1.39 -4.09
C LEU A 28 7.75 1.44 -5.45
N THR A 29 8.08 0.31 -6.08
CA THR A 29 8.65 0.32 -7.45
C THR A 29 7.69 0.90 -8.48
N VAL A 30 6.43 0.50 -8.45
CA VAL A 30 5.42 0.95 -9.43
C VAL A 30 5.07 2.42 -9.17
N GLY A 31 4.81 2.79 -7.91
CA GLY A 31 4.51 4.16 -7.51
C GLY A 31 5.69 5.10 -7.71
N GLY A 32 6.90 4.68 -7.37
CA GLY A 32 8.14 5.43 -7.59
C GLY A 32 8.47 5.61 -9.07
N GLY A 33 8.26 4.57 -9.89
CA GLY A 33 8.38 4.67 -11.35
C GLY A 33 7.40 5.69 -11.93
N LEU A 34 6.12 5.63 -11.54
CA LEU A 34 5.11 6.60 -12.01
C LEU A 34 5.42 8.02 -11.53
N ALA A 35 5.88 8.16 -10.28
CA ALA A 35 6.32 9.44 -9.73
C ALA A 35 7.51 10.02 -10.51
N CYS A 36 8.48 9.19 -10.93
CA CYS A 36 9.58 9.63 -11.79
C CYS A 36 9.07 10.15 -13.14
N VAL A 37 8.14 9.43 -13.78
CA VAL A 37 7.54 9.85 -15.05
C VAL A 37 6.83 11.20 -14.91
N LEU A 38 6.05 11.38 -13.84
CA LEU A 38 5.39 12.66 -13.55
C LEU A 38 6.40 13.77 -13.21
N GLY A 39 7.50 13.44 -12.54
CA GLY A 39 8.58 14.39 -12.25
C GLY A 39 9.25 14.90 -13.52
N VAL A 40 9.54 14.02 -14.48
CA VAL A 40 10.07 14.40 -15.79
C VAL A 40 9.04 15.21 -16.58
N ALA A 41 7.77 14.78 -16.60
CA ALA A 41 6.70 15.53 -17.26
C ALA A 41 6.51 16.93 -16.66
N ARG A 42 6.70 17.08 -15.34
CA ARG A 42 6.68 18.38 -14.65
C ARG A 42 7.82 19.28 -15.12
N LEU A 43 9.04 18.74 -15.24
CA LEU A 43 10.20 19.49 -15.73
C LEU A 43 9.96 20.01 -17.15
N LEU A 44 9.40 19.17 -18.03
CA LEU A 44 9.11 19.54 -19.41
C LEU A 44 7.95 20.54 -19.54
N SER A 45 7.00 20.52 -18.61
CA SER A 45 5.84 21.43 -18.59
C SER A 45 6.06 22.70 -17.76
N GLN A 46 7.32 23.02 -17.39
CA GLN A 46 7.67 24.20 -16.60
C GLN A 46 6.87 24.32 -15.28
N GLY A 47 6.51 23.18 -14.68
CA GLY A 47 5.81 23.18 -13.39
C GLY A 47 4.31 23.48 -13.46
N ALA A 48 3.64 23.11 -14.57
CA ALA A 48 2.20 23.29 -14.78
C ALA A 48 1.29 22.75 -13.65
N PHE A 49 1.74 21.73 -12.91
CA PHE A 49 0.98 21.14 -11.80
C PHE A 49 1.68 21.37 -10.47
N GLY A 50 1.11 20.96 -9.32
CA GLY A 50 1.75 21.10 -7.99
C GLY A 50 2.79 20.00 -7.69
N ARG A 51 3.79 20.26 -6.82
CA ARG A 51 4.81 19.25 -6.44
C ARG A 51 4.19 18.00 -5.79
N GLY A 52 3.08 18.18 -5.07
CA GLY A 52 2.34 17.08 -4.43
C GLY A 52 1.86 16.01 -5.42
N TRP A 53 1.53 16.40 -6.66
CA TRP A 53 1.10 15.46 -7.70
C TRP A 53 2.21 14.48 -8.13
N VAL A 54 3.47 14.88 -8.02
CA VAL A 54 4.62 14.01 -8.34
C VAL A 54 4.78 12.92 -7.28
N MET A 55 4.59 13.26 -6.00
CA MET A 55 4.78 12.31 -4.89
C MET A 55 3.55 11.42 -4.64
N LEU A 56 2.37 11.85 -5.10
CA LEU A 56 1.11 11.16 -4.86
C LEU A 56 1.13 9.67 -5.31
N PRO A 57 1.63 9.31 -6.51
CA PRO A 57 1.73 7.91 -6.91
C PRO A 57 2.61 7.04 -6.01
N ALA A 58 3.73 7.59 -5.50
CA ALA A 58 4.63 6.85 -4.63
C ALA A 58 3.93 6.51 -3.31
N VAL A 59 3.21 7.48 -2.73
CA VAL A 59 2.44 7.28 -1.51
C VAL A 59 1.30 6.29 -1.73
N ILE A 60 0.52 6.46 -2.81
CA ILE A 60 -0.58 5.55 -3.16
C ILE A 60 -0.04 4.12 -3.38
N GLY A 61 1.10 3.97 -4.07
CA GLY A 61 1.72 2.67 -4.30
C GLY A 61 2.07 1.93 -3.01
N VAL A 62 2.66 2.64 -2.04
CA VAL A 62 2.96 2.06 -0.71
C VAL A 62 1.68 1.68 0.03
N LEU A 63 0.69 2.59 0.08
CA LEU A 63 -0.58 2.33 0.76
C LEU A 63 -1.32 1.15 0.14
N ALA A 64 -1.38 1.08 -1.19
CA ALA A 64 -1.96 -0.05 -1.91
C ALA A 64 -1.23 -1.36 -1.58
N GLY A 65 0.11 -1.35 -1.52
CA GLY A 65 0.90 -2.50 -1.11
C GLY A 65 0.60 -2.97 0.33
N VAL A 66 0.47 -2.04 1.28
CA VAL A 66 0.10 -2.34 2.66
C VAL A 66 -1.32 -2.91 2.73
N VAL A 67 -2.29 -2.24 2.10
CA VAL A 67 -3.69 -2.69 2.05
C VAL A 67 -3.76 -4.10 1.46
N TRP A 68 -3.10 -4.33 0.32
CA TRP A 68 -3.04 -5.64 -0.31
C TRP A 68 -2.47 -6.71 0.62
N ALA A 69 -1.34 -6.44 1.28
CA ALA A 69 -0.73 -7.38 2.22
C ALA A 69 -1.63 -7.68 3.44
N THR A 70 -2.43 -6.70 3.88
CA THR A 70 -3.36 -6.87 5.01
C THR A 70 -4.69 -7.53 4.63
N VAL A 71 -5.12 -7.44 3.37
CA VAL A 71 -6.29 -8.16 2.84
C VAL A 71 -5.92 -9.61 2.56
N PHE A 72 -4.79 -9.83 1.89
CA PHE A 72 -4.27 -11.16 1.55
C PHE A 72 -3.28 -11.66 2.61
N ARG A 73 -3.76 -11.79 3.86
CA ARG A 73 -2.93 -12.28 4.97
C ARG A 73 -2.57 -13.75 4.80
N ARG A 74 -1.37 -14.11 5.25
CA ARG A 74 -0.92 -15.50 5.33
C ARG A 74 -1.69 -16.24 6.42
N THR A 75 -2.27 -17.38 6.07
CA THR A 75 -3.09 -18.18 6.99
C THR A 75 -2.23 -19.08 7.87
N ALA A 76 -2.77 -19.51 9.02
CA ALA A 76 -2.09 -20.47 9.89
C ALA A 76 -1.80 -21.80 9.16
N MET A 77 -2.68 -22.20 8.23
CA MET A 77 -2.50 -23.40 7.41
C MET A 77 -1.29 -23.29 6.48
N GLN A 78 -1.05 -22.11 5.87
CA GLN A 78 0.15 -21.88 5.06
C GLN A 78 1.43 -21.93 5.90
N ALA A 79 1.38 -21.45 7.15
CA ALA A 79 2.51 -21.55 8.06
C ALA A 79 2.78 -23.01 8.48
N ALA A 80 1.74 -23.81 8.75
CA ALA A 80 1.88 -25.24 9.02
C ALA A 80 2.46 -25.99 7.81
N PHE A 81 1.97 -25.73 6.60
CA PHE A 81 2.54 -26.27 5.37
C PHE A 81 4.03 -25.94 5.22
N GLN A 82 4.42 -24.69 5.49
CA GLN A 82 5.83 -24.29 5.43
C GLN A 82 6.70 -25.02 6.46
N ILE A 83 6.16 -25.24 7.67
CA ILE A 83 6.83 -26.04 8.72
C ILE A 83 7.01 -27.48 8.25
N ASP A 84 5.94 -28.11 7.76
CA ASP A 84 5.98 -29.49 7.28
C ASP A 84 6.98 -29.67 6.13
N HIS A 85 6.99 -28.74 5.17
CA HIS A 85 7.93 -28.75 4.06
C HIS A 85 9.39 -28.55 4.52
N ALA A 86 9.65 -27.58 5.39
CA ALA A 86 11.01 -27.28 5.86
C ALA A 86 11.59 -28.41 6.72
N CYS A 87 10.76 -29.05 7.56
CA CYS A 87 11.17 -30.13 8.46
C CYS A 87 10.93 -31.53 7.88
N ARG A 88 10.43 -31.65 6.64
CA ARG A 88 10.06 -32.91 5.97
C ARG A 88 9.07 -33.75 6.79
N LEU A 89 8.18 -33.09 7.52
CA LEU A 89 7.09 -33.75 8.24
C LEU A 89 5.99 -34.00 7.20
N LYS A 90 5.53 -35.25 7.07
CA LYS A 90 4.50 -35.66 6.10
C LYS A 90 3.13 -35.10 6.50
N ASP A 91 2.92 -33.80 6.37
CA ASP A 91 1.70 -33.05 6.69
C ASP A 91 1.25 -33.14 8.17
N ARG A 92 2.17 -33.53 9.07
CA ARG A 92 1.84 -33.79 10.48
C ARG A 92 1.35 -32.53 11.18
N THR A 93 2.00 -31.39 10.96
CA THR A 93 1.56 -30.14 11.60
C THR A 93 0.28 -29.60 10.98
N GLN A 94 0.05 -29.78 9.67
CA GLN A 94 -1.23 -29.46 9.04
C GLN A 94 -2.39 -30.28 9.60
N SER A 95 -2.24 -31.61 9.69
CA SER A 95 -3.28 -32.48 10.25
C SER A 95 -3.57 -32.16 11.71
N ALA A 96 -2.53 -32.01 12.54
CA ALA A 96 -2.71 -31.62 13.95
C ALA A 96 -3.42 -30.27 14.10
N LEU A 97 -3.06 -29.27 13.27
CA LEU A 97 -3.74 -27.97 13.26
C LEU A 97 -5.21 -28.10 12.83
N GLN A 98 -5.53 -28.99 11.89
CA GLN A 98 -6.90 -29.25 11.46
C GLN A 98 -7.73 -29.91 12.57
N PHE A 99 -7.15 -30.87 13.30
CA PHE A 99 -7.81 -31.50 14.45
C PHE A 99 -8.11 -30.48 15.55
N LEU A 100 -7.14 -29.60 15.87
CA LEU A 100 -7.35 -28.53 16.85
C LEU A 100 -8.43 -27.50 16.45
N HIS A 101 -8.71 -27.33 15.16
CA HIS A 101 -9.80 -26.44 14.70
C HIS A 101 -11.15 -27.15 14.58
N SER A 102 -11.15 -28.48 14.53
CA SER A 102 -12.37 -29.27 14.36
C SER A 102 -13.05 -29.44 15.72
N LYS A 103 -14.29 -28.96 15.87
CA LYS A 103 -15.07 -29.08 17.13
C LYS A 103 -15.52 -30.52 17.46
N GLN A 104 -15.06 -31.50 16.70
CA GLN A 104 -15.46 -32.89 16.89
C GLN A 104 -14.73 -33.45 18.11
N SER A 105 -15.48 -34.14 18.97
CA SER A 105 -15.15 -34.34 20.38
C SER A 105 -13.73 -34.82 20.64
N ASP A 106 -13.11 -34.24 21.68
CA ASP A 106 -11.83 -34.60 22.30
C ASP A 106 -11.70 -36.08 22.72
N THR A 107 -12.67 -36.91 22.41
CA THR A 107 -12.76 -38.32 22.83
C THR A 107 -12.05 -39.29 21.90
N ASP A 108 -11.43 -38.84 20.80
CA ASP A 108 -10.65 -39.69 19.89
C ASP A 108 -9.18 -39.76 20.34
N PRO A 109 -8.73 -40.86 20.99
CA PRO A 109 -7.38 -40.96 21.54
C PRO A 109 -6.31 -40.91 20.44
N LEU A 110 -6.64 -41.34 19.22
CA LEU A 110 -5.69 -41.31 18.11
C LEU A 110 -5.38 -39.85 17.70
N ARG A 111 -6.37 -38.97 17.72
CA ARG A 111 -6.17 -37.54 17.44
C ARG A 111 -5.30 -36.88 18.50
N GLN A 112 -5.51 -37.21 19.77
CA GLN A 112 -4.69 -36.70 20.86
C GLN A 112 -3.22 -37.10 20.67
N LEU A 113 -2.96 -38.37 20.37
CA LEU A 113 -1.60 -38.87 20.07
C LEU A 113 -0.96 -38.16 18.86
N GLN A 114 -1.74 -37.87 17.81
CA GLN A 114 -1.23 -37.14 16.64
C GLN A 114 -0.92 -35.66 16.95
N ILE A 115 -1.71 -35.02 17.81
CA ILE A 115 -1.46 -33.65 18.28
C ILE A 115 -0.21 -33.62 19.15
N GLU A 116 -0.06 -34.57 20.09
CA GLU A 116 1.12 -34.69 20.95
C GLU A 116 2.40 -34.96 20.14
N ASP A 117 2.35 -35.85 19.15
CA ASP A 117 3.48 -36.10 18.24
C ASP A 117 3.87 -34.83 17.48
N ALA A 118 2.89 -34.09 16.93
CA ALA A 118 3.13 -32.84 16.23
C ALA A 118 3.69 -31.75 17.16
N GLU A 119 3.25 -31.69 18.41
CA GLU A 119 3.76 -30.76 19.43
C GLU A 119 5.21 -31.05 19.78
N ALA A 120 5.56 -32.32 20.02
CA ALA A 120 6.93 -32.74 20.31
C ALA A 120 7.89 -32.37 19.16
N HIS A 121 7.47 -32.59 17.91
CA HIS A 121 8.26 -32.21 16.74
C HIS A 121 8.33 -30.69 16.58
N ALA A 122 7.22 -29.96 16.78
CA ALA A 122 7.17 -28.52 16.65
C ALA A 122 7.97 -27.78 17.73
N ALA A 123 8.13 -28.38 18.92
CA ALA A 123 8.90 -27.80 20.02
C ALA A 123 10.38 -27.60 19.67
N ALA A 124 10.95 -28.47 18.84
CA ALA A 124 12.35 -28.42 18.41
C ALA A 124 12.61 -27.47 17.24
N ILE A 125 11.57 -26.85 16.67
CA ILE A 125 11.68 -26.04 15.45
C ILE A 125 12.10 -24.61 15.79
N ASP A 126 13.13 -24.11 15.11
CA ASP A 126 13.47 -22.68 15.10
C ASP A 126 12.68 -21.96 13.98
N PRO A 127 11.76 -21.03 14.32
CA PRO A 127 11.00 -20.27 13.33
C PRO A 127 11.87 -19.46 12.36
N LYS A 128 13.09 -19.08 12.75
CA LYS A 128 14.03 -18.35 11.88
C LYS A 128 14.56 -19.21 10.74
N GLN A 129 14.75 -20.50 10.99
CA GLN A 129 15.26 -21.45 9.99
C GLN A 129 14.16 -21.86 9.00
N VAL A 130 12.93 -22.02 9.49
CA VAL A 130 11.77 -22.40 8.66
C VAL A 130 11.31 -21.27 7.74
N ALA A 131 11.27 -20.04 8.27
CA ALA A 131 10.85 -18.85 7.53
C ALA A 131 11.89 -17.73 7.67
N PRO A 132 13.03 -17.83 6.96
CA PRO A 132 14.03 -16.78 6.94
C PRO A 132 13.48 -15.55 6.23
N VAL A 133 13.56 -14.39 6.89
CA VAL A 133 13.13 -13.12 6.29
C VAL A 133 14.23 -12.65 5.35
N VAL A 134 14.05 -12.90 4.05
CA VAL A 134 14.98 -12.43 3.01
C VAL A 134 14.42 -11.16 2.37
N GLY A 135 15.27 -10.13 2.28
CA GLY A 135 14.90 -8.87 1.64
C GLY A 135 14.52 -9.07 0.17
N PRO A 136 13.46 -8.41 -0.33
CA PRO A 136 13.05 -8.56 -1.73
C PRO A 136 14.12 -8.02 -2.67
N ARG A 137 14.38 -8.74 -3.77
CA ARG A 137 15.40 -8.39 -4.77
C ARG A 137 15.23 -6.97 -5.32
N PHE A 138 13.97 -6.53 -5.44
CA PHE A 138 13.59 -5.23 -5.97
C PHE A 138 13.62 -4.09 -4.93
N TRP A 139 13.96 -4.34 -3.66
CA TRP A 139 13.99 -3.31 -2.62
C TRP A 139 14.91 -2.13 -3.01
N ARG A 140 16.10 -2.45 -3.52
CA ARG A 140 17.08 -1.43 -3.96
C ARG A 140 16.53 -0.56 -5.09
N LEU A 141 15.87 -1.18 -6.07
CA LEU A 141 15.24 -0.47 -7.19
C LEU A 141 14.05 0.40 -6.72
N ALA A 142 13.27 -0.12 -5.77
CA ALA A 142 12.17 0.61 -5.17
C ALA A 142 12.68 1.89 -4.52
N VAL A 143 13.66 1.76 -3.62
CA VAL A 143 14.27 2.91 -2.91
C VAL A 143 14.91 3.88 -3.90
N SER A 144 15.69 3.41 -4.89
CA SER A 144 16.31 4.29 -5.87
C SER A 144 15.29 5.07 -6.69
N SER A 145 14.19 4.44 -7.11
CA SER A 145 13.12 5.12 -7.86
C SER A 145 12.42 6.20 -7.02
N SER A 146 12.18 5.95 -5.73
CA SER A 146 11.55 6.92 -4.84
C SER A 146 12.46 8.10 -4.53
N VAL A 147 13.76 7.83 -4.33
CA VAL A 147 14.77 8.88 -4.15
C VAL A 147 14.88 9.74 -5.41
N ALA A 148 14.93 9.11 -6.60
CA ALA A 148 14.97 9.83 -7.87
C ALA A 148 13.73 10.73 -8.05
N ALA A 149 12.53 10.22 -7.77
CA ALA A 149 11.31 11.01 -7.82
C ALA A 149 11.33 12.20 -6.84
N ALA A 150 11.81 12.00 -5.62
CA ALA A 150 11.94 13.08 -4.63
C ALA A 150 12.92 14.17 -5.08
N VAL A 151 14.07 13.78 -5.64
CA VAL A 151 15.06 14.71 -6.20
C VAL A 151 14.47 15.50 -7.37
N LEU A 152 13.78 14.83 -8.29
CA LEU A 152 13.09 15.50 -9.42
C LEU A 152 12.05 16.51 -8.91
N ALA A 153 11.27 16.15 -7.88
CA ALA A 153 10.29 17.04 -7.28
C ALA A 153 10.92 18.28 -6.62
N MET A 154 12.11 18.16 -6.04
CA MET A 154 12.86 19.27 -5.45
C MET A 154 13.45 20.21 -6.50
N ILE A 155 14.01 19.68 -7.59
CA ILE A 155 14.65 20.47 -8.65
C ILE A 155 13.61 21.27 -9.46
N SER A 156 12.37 20.78 -9.57
CA SER A 156 11.36 21.30 -10.50
C SER A 156 10.71 22.66 -10.15
N GLY A 157 11.40 23.55 -9.41
CA GLY A 157 10.99 24.94 -9.17
C GLY A 157 9.66 25.10 -8.40
N PRO A 158 9.31 26.31 -7.92
CA PRO A 158 7.98 26.60 -7.40
C PRO A 158 6.94 26.45 -8.53
N PRO A 159 5.70 26.02 -8.23
CA PRO A 159 4.64 26.00 -9.23
C PRO A 159 4.46 27.43 -9.77
N VAL A 160 4.36 27.56 -11.09
CA VAL A 160 3.92 28.81 -11.70
C VAL A 160 2.44 28.91 -11.33
N THR A 161 2.12 29.75 -10.35
CA THR A 161 0.74 30.16 -10.14
C THR A 161 0.30 30.87 -11.40
N VAL A 162 -0.42 30.14 -12.25
CA VAL A 162 -1.30 30.73 -13.25
C VAL A 162 -2.40 31.40 -12.44
N LEU A 163 -2.06 32.57 -11.87
CA LEU A 163 -3.06 33.57 -11.58
C LEU A 163 -3.70 33.77 -12.94
N ALA A 164 -4.92 33.26 -13.10
CA ALA A 164 -5.78 33.73 -14.16
C ALA A 164 -5.70 35.24 -14.02
N SER A 165 -4.98 35.89 -14.95
CA SER A 165 -5.07 37.31 -15.06
C SER A 165 -6.56 37.52 -15.18
N VAL A 166 -7.17 38.13 -14.17
CA VAL A 166 -8.39 38.88 -14.35
C VAL A 166 -7.93 39.99 -15.28
N GLN A 167 -7.72 39.63 -16.55
CA GLN A 167 -7.77 40.55 -17.64
C GLN A 167 -9.21 40.98 -17.54
N SER A 168 -9.41 42.04 -16.75
CA SER A 168 -10.66 42.73 -16.67
C SER A 168 -10.99 43.01 -18.11
N ASN A 169 -11.94 42.22 -18.61
CA ASN A 169 -12.25 42.22 -20.02
C ASN A 169 -12.82 43.61 -20.21
N ALA A 170 -12.12 44.50 -20.92
CA ALA A 170 -12.56 45.90 -21.04
C ALA A 170 -14.01 45.98 -21.51
N VAL A 171 -14.43 44.98 -22.28
CA VAL A 171 -15.81 44.71 -22.70
C VAL A 171 -16.79 44.54 -21.53
N VAL A 172 -16.41 43.86 -20.45
CA VAL A 172 -17.25 43.68 -19.25
C VAL A 172 -17.39 44.99 -18.46
N HIS A 173 -16.34 45.83 -18.41
CA HIS A 173 -16.48 47.18 -17.84
C HIS A 173 -17.35 48.07 -18.72
N GLU A 174 -17.13 48.06 -20.04
CA GLU A 174 -17.95 48.84 -20.98
C GLU A 174 -19.42 48.38 -20.98
N GLN A 175 -19.68 47.08 -20.78
CA GLN A 175 -21.04 46.54 -20.62
C GLN A 175 -21.66 46.91 -19.27
N ALA A 176 -20.88 47.00 -18.20
CA ALA A 176 -21.37 47.47 -16.91
C ALA A 176 -21.76 48.96 -17.00
N ASP A 177 -20.91 49.78 -17.63
CA ASP A 177 -21.18 51.21 -17.82
C ASP A 177 -22.44 51.45 -18.67
N ARG A 178 -22.63 50.69 -19.77
CA ARG A 178 -23.86 50.80 -20.59
C ARG A 178 -25.13 50.38 -19.85
N LEU A 179 -25.05 49.39 -18.96
CA LEU A 179 -26.20 48.97 -18.16
C LEU A 179 -26.59 50.02 -17.12
N ASP A 180 -25.61 50.73 -16.55
CA ASP A 180 -25.87 51.85 -15.63
C ASP A 180 -26.57 53.01 -16.37
N ASP A 181 -26.13 53.35 -17.59
CA ASP A 181 -26.77 54.35 -18.43
C ASP A 181 -28.23 53.97 -18.78
N GLU A 182 -28.47 52.73 -19.19
CA GLU A 182 -29.84 52.23 -19.50
C GLU A 182 -30.75 52.23 -18.26
N LEU A 183 -30.22 51.90 -17.09
CA LEU A 183 -30.96 51.95 -15.82
C LEU A 183 -31.35 53.38 -15.43
N GLU A 184 -30.50 54.35 -15.70
CA GLU A 184 -30.79 55.77 -15.43
C GLU A 184 -31.87 56.31 -16.36
N GLU A 185 -31.86 55.93 -17.64
CA GLU A 185 -32.91 56.25 -18.61
C GLU A 185 -34.28 55.66 -18.18
N LEU A 186 -34.30 54.39 -17.76
CA LEU A 186 -35.51 53.74 -17.24
C LEU A 186 -36.07 54.44 -15.98
N ARG A 187 -35.20 54.95 -15.09
CA ARG A 187 -35.64 55.70 -13.90
C ARG A 187 -36.28 57.04 -14.24
N GLN A 188 -35.76 57.72 -15.27
CA GLN A 188 -36.33 58.99 -15.74
C GLN A 188 -37.72 58.78 -16.34
N LEU A 189 -37.90 57.75 -17.18
CA LEU A 189 -39.20 57.38 -17.75
C LEU A 189 -40.26 57.00 -16.70
N GLN A 190 -39.85 56.54 -15.52
CA GLN A 190 -40.78 56.22 -14.44
C GLN A 190 -41.26 57.45 -13.65
N HIS A 191 -40.53 58.57 -13.73
CA HIS A 191 -40.85 59.81 -13.00
C HIS A 191 -41.62 60.84 -13.84
N GLU A 192 -41.79 60.61 -15.14
CA GLU A 192 -42.74 61.33 -16.01
C GLU A 192 -44.13 60.67 -15.99
#